data_AF-A0A949NQJ7-F1
#
_entry.id   AF-A0A949NQJ7-F1
#
_cell.length_a   1.000
_cell.length_b   1.000
_cell.length_c   1.000
_cell.angle_alpha   90.00
_cell.angle_beta   90.00
_cell.angle_gamma   90.00
#
_symmetry.space_group_name_H-M   'P 1'
#
loop_
_entity.id
_entity.type
_entity.pdbx_description
1 polymer ?
#
loop_
_entity_poly.entity_id
_entity_poly.type
_entity_poly.pdbx_seq_one_letter_code
_entity_poly.pdbx_strand_id
1 'polypeptide(L)'
;MKAIHIIVIIAIAFVAGMFGGAFSERVFANPKADEKIPEQITARGFNLVDENNKSRASMGFSADGQPIFCVADSSGKARGYLGCGPDGPTLALLDKQGRVSINIAADNSGGSTIAMVAEGDKPRLGINYKPGRGPVVGLFDENSVGKAVMAVTKEKAYIGLAQNKQNPAITLISEPGKGAMLAAWNSQGQHRLSLGLMHDKPILFAYNPDDTGLLFNTQRDGRPALGLLSEGSVVWSASGVAPEMPAMDGILDQIMR
;
A
#
# COMPACT_ATOMS: atom_id res chain seq x y z
N MET A 1 -20.52 85.67 -35.46
CA MET A 1 -20.94 84.60 -34.53
C MET A 1 -20.30 83.21 -34.78
N LYS A 2 -19.50 82.98 -35.86
CA LYS A 2 -18.96 81.64 -36.18
C LYS A 2 -17.63 81.27 -35.50
N ALA A 3 -16.75 82.24 -35.21
CA ALA A 3 -15.41 81.96 -34.67
C ALA A 3 -15.40 81.54 -33.18
N ILE A 4 -16.26 82.14 -32.35
CA ILE A 4 -16.33 81.86 -30.90
C ILE A 4 -16.77 80.40 -30.65
N HIS A 5 -17.74 79.90 -31.42
CA HIS A 5 -18.21 78.52 -31.31
C HIS A 5 -17.12 77.50 -31.65
N ILE A 6 -16.30 77.77 -32.67
CA ILE A 6 -15.20 76.88 -33.06
C ILE A 6 -14.13 76.83 -31.95
N ILE A 7 -13.78 77.97 -31.37
CA ILE A 7 -12.79 78.05 -30.28
C ILE A 7 -13.28 77.29 -29.04
N VAL A 8 -14.57 77.43 -28.69
CA VAL A 8 -15.16 76.71 -27.55
C VAL A 8 -15.16 75.19 -27.77
N ILE A 9 -15.50 74.73 -28.98
CA ILE A 9 -15.47 73.29 -29.29
C ILE A 9 -14.04 72.73 -29.20
N ILE A 10 -13.05 73.46 -29.72
CA ILE A 10 -11.64 73.05 -29.64
C ILE A 10 -11.17 72.99 -28.19
N ALA A 11 -11.54 73.98 -27.37
CA ALA A 11 -11.19 74.00 -25.95
C ALA A 11 -11.81 72.81 -25.19
N ILE A 12 -13.09 72.50 -25.43
CA ILE A 12 -13.77 71.35 -24.81
C ILE A 12 -13.14 70.03 -25.26
N ALA A 13 -12.85 69.87 -26.55
CA ALA A 13 -12.22 68.65 -27.07
C ALA A 13 -10.80 68.46 -26.50
N PHE A 14 -10.05 69.53 -26.34
CA PHE A 14 -8.71 69.49 -25.74
C PHE A 14 -8.77 69.09 -24.26
N VAL A 15 -9.67 69.70 -23.49
CA VAL A 15 -9.88 69.36 -22.08
C VAL A 15 -10.36 67.92 -21.92
N ALA A 16 -11.34 67.49 -22.72
CA ALA A 16 -11.83 66.11 -22.71
C ALA A 16 -10.73 65.09 -23.09
N GLY A 17 -9.87 65.42 -24.06
CA GLY A 17 -8.72 64.60 -24.43
C GLY A 17 -7.68 64.47 -23.31
N MET A 18 -7.39 65.56 -22.58
CA MET A 18 -6.50 65.54 -21.43
C MET A 18 -7.07 64.69 -20.28
N PHE A 19 -8.37 64.82 -19.99
CA PHE A 19 -9.03 63.99 -18.99
C PHE A 19 -9.11 62.52 -19.40
N GLY A 20 -9.37 62.23 -20.68
CA GLY A 20 -9.38 60.86 -21.22
C GLY A 20 -8.00 60.20 -21.15
N GLY A 21 -6.94 60.90 -21.53
CA GLY A 21 -5.56 60.41 -21.46
C GLY A 21 -5.09 60.14 -20.03
N ALA A 22 -5.29 61.10 -19.12
CA ALA A 22 -4.89 60.96 -17.72
C ALA A 22 -5.71 59.89 -16.98
N PHE A 23 -6.99 59.73 -17.32
CA PHE A 23 -7.83 58.66 -16.78
C PHE A 23 -7.43 57.28 -17.32
N SER A 24 -7.07 57.19 -18.60
CA SER A 24 -6.62 55.95 -19.23
C SER A 24 -5.35 55.40 -18.58
N GLU A 25 -4.36 56.25 -18.26
CA GLU A 25 -3.15 55.79 -17.56
C GLU A 25 -3.48 55.24 -16.17
N ARG A 26 -4.44 55.83 -15.45
CA ARG A 26 -4.74 55.38 -14.09
C ARG A 26 -5.57 54.09 -14.02
N VAL A 27 -6.38 53.82 -15.05
CA VAL A 27 -7.26 52.64 -15.11
C VAL A 27 -6.64 51.47 -15.86
N PHE A 28 -5.81 51.75 -16.87
CA PHE A 28 -5.24 50.72 -17.76
C PHE A 28 -3.71 50.63 -17.72
N ALA A 29 -2.98 51.51 -17.01
CA ALA A 29 -1.56 51.26 -16.81
C ALA A 29 -1.38 50.03 -15.92
N ASN A 30 -0.58 49.12 -16.46
CA ASN A 30 -0.09 47.90 -15.86
C ASN A 30 0.10 48.09 -14.35
N PRO A 31 -0.74 47.49 -13.47
CA PRO A 31 -0.52 47.58 -12.05
C PRO A 31 0.87 46.98 -11.81
N LYS A 32 1.84 47.83 -11.48
CA LYS A 32 3.10 47.35 -10.91
C LYS A 32 2.67 46.57 -9.69
N ALA A 33 2.79 45.24 -9.76
CA ALA A 33 2.47 44.38 -8.65
C ALA A 33 3.28 44.88 -7.46
N ASP A 34 2.60 45.47 -6.49
CA ASP A 34 3.13 45.56 -5.14
C ASP A 34 3.29 44.09 -4.73
N GLU A 35 4.52 43.59 -4.77
CA GLU A 35 4.85 42.15 -4.87
C GLU A 35 4.66 41.42 -3.54
N LYS A 36 3.66 41.84 -2.76
CA LYS A 36 3.15 41.07 -1.64
C LYS A 36 2.33 39.92 -2.21
N ILE A 37 2.97 38.76 -2.35
CA ILE A 37 2.29 37.50 -2.63
C ILE A 37 1.17 37.37 -1.58
N PRO A 38 -0.10 37.25 -1.98
CA PRO A 38 -1.20 37.16 -1.04
C PRO A 38 -1.04 35.89 -0.19
N GLU A 39 -1.26 36.02 1.11
CA GLU A 39 -1.19 34.88 2.04
C GLU A 39 -2.29 33.85 1.75
N GLN A 40 -3.44 34.27 1.20
CA GLN A 40 -4.58 33.42 0.90
C GLN A 40 -5.23 33.79 -0.44
N ILE A 41 -5.53 32.77 -1.24
CA ILE A 41 -6.37 32.88 -2.44
C ILE A 41 -7.63 32.04 -2.23
N THR A 42 -8.80 32.68 -2.23
CA THR A 42 -10.10 32.01 -2.15
C THR A 42 -10.70 31.92 -3.56
N ALA A 43 -10.90 30.70 -4.06
CA ALA A 43 -11.44 30.44 -5.38
C ALA A 43 -12.41 29.26 -5.37
N ARG A 44 -13.30 29.19 -6.37
CA ARG A 44 -14.15 28.01 -6.61
C ARG A 44 -13.41 26.87 -7.32
N GLY A 45 -12.27 27.18 -7.93
CA GLY A 45 -11.40 26.21 -8.57
C GLY A 45 -10.17 26.86 -9.17
N PHE A 46 -9.18 26.02 -9.47
CA PHE A 46 -7.94 26.39 -10.13
C PHE A 46 -7.74 25.47 -11.33
N ASN A 47 -7.37 26.03 -12.48
CA ASN A 47 -7.01 25.27 -13.66
C ASN A 47 -5.60 25.64 -14.08
N LEU A 48 -4.70 24.66 -14.10
CA LEU A 48 -3.41 24.79 -14.74
C LEU A 48 -3.58 24.46 -16.22
N VAL A 49 -3.35 25.43 -17.09
CA VAL A 49 -3.43 25.26 -18.54
C VAL A 49 -2.03 25.36 -19.17
N ASP A 50 -1.82 24.67 -20.29
CA ASP A 50 -0.61 24.82 -21.08
C ASP A 50 -0.69 25.97 -22.11
N GLU A 51 0.36 26.15 -22.91
CA GLU A 51 0.45 27.15 -23.99
C GLU A 51 -0.65 27.03 -25.05
N ASN A 52 -1.29 25.87 -25.17
CA ASN A 52 -2.38 25.61 -26.10
C ASN A 52 -3.76 25.77 -25.43
N ASN A 53 -3.81 26.39 -24.24
CA ASN A 53 -5.00 26.52 -23.38
C ASN A 53 -5.62 25.18 -22.94
N LYS A 54 -4.83 24.10 -22.94
CA LYS A 54 -5.31 22.78 -22.52
C LYS A 54 -5.06 22.56 -21.03
N SER A 55 -6.09 22.13 -20.31
CA SER A 55 -5.97 21.81 -18.88
C SER A 55 -5.01 20.63 -18.64
N ARG A 56 -4.08 20.82 -17.71
CA ARG A 56 -3.05 19.87 -17.26
C ARG A 56 -3.23 19.47 -15.80
N ALA A 57 -3.84 20.34 -15.00
CA ALA A 57 -4.29 20.01 -13.67
C ALA A 57 -5.48 20.88 -13.29
N SER A 58 -6.35 20.37 -12.42
CA SER A 58 -7.45 21.15 -11.86
C SER A 58 -7.63 20.86 -10.37
N MET A 59 -7.96 21.90 -9.60
CA MET A 59 -8.48 21.80 -8.24
C MET A 59 -9.91 22.33 -8.24
N GLY A 60 -10.85 21.57 -7.68
CA GLY A 60 -12.25 21.97 -7.61
C GLY A 60 -13.09 20.87 -6.99
N PHE A 61 -14.29 20.67 -7.55
CA PHE A 61 -15.24 19.68 -7.08
C PHE A 61 -15.59 18.70 -8.21
N SER A 62 -15.77 17.43 -7.86
CA SER A 62 -16.33 16.42 -8.75
C SER A 62 -17.81 16.71 -9.06
N ALA A 63 -18.39 15.95 -9.99
CA ALA A 63 -19.83 16.05 -10.28
C ALA A 63 -20.71 15.80 -9.04
N ASP A 64 -20.21 15.00 -8.09
CA ASP A 64 -20.88 14.67 -6.84
C ASP A 64 -20.58 15.69 -5.72
N GLY A 65 -19.95 16.81 -6.05
CA GLY A 65 -19.63 17.89 -5.11
C GLY A 65 -18.44 17.58 -4.19
N GLN A 66 -17.65 16.55 -4.48
CA GLN A 66 -16.52 16.16 -3.64
C GLN A 66 -15.24 16.90 -4.05
N PRO A 67 -14.43 17.40 -3.09
CA PRO A 67 -13.19 18.07 -3.42
C PRO A 67 -12.23 17.13 -4.15
N ILE A 68 -11.65 17.61 -5.24
CA ILE A 68 -10.74 16.84 -6.09
C ILE A 68 -9.63 17.72 -6.67
N PHE A 69 -8.42 17.18 -6.66
CA PHE A 69 -7.28 17.60 -7.47
C PHE A 69 -7.01 16.54 -8.53
N CYS A 70 -7.02 16.92 -9.80
CA CYS A 70 -6.80 16.02 -10.92
C CYS A 70 -5.58 16.48 -11.72
N VAL A 71 -4.79 15.52 -12.21
CA VAL A 71 -3.71 15.75 -13.19
C VAL A 71 -4.02 15.01 -14.49
N ALA A 72 -3.77 15.66 -15.62
CA ALA A 72 -4.08 15.14 -16.95
C ALA A 72 -2.84 15.09 -17.85
N ASP A 73 -2.80 14.10 -18.74
CA ASP A 73 -1.74 13.98 -19.74
C ASP A 73 -1.89 14.99 -20.90
N SER A 74 -0.97 14.95 -21.87
CA SER A 74 -0.98 15.82 -23.05
C SER A 74 -2.27 15.71 -23.87
N SER A 75 -2.94 14.56 -23.85
CA SER A 75 -4.23 14.31 -24.50
C SER A 75 -5.42 14.86 -23.71
N GLY A 76 -5.22 15.31 -22.47
CA GLY A 76 -6.27 15.86 -21.59
C GLY A 76 -6.95 14.77 -20.77
N LYS A 77 -6.38 13.57 -20.74
CA LYS A 77 -6.92 12.44 -20.01
C LYS A 77 -6.36 12.41 -18.59
N ALA A 78 -7.24 12.24 -17.60
CA ALA A 78 -6.84 12.11 -16.21
C ALA A 78 -5.86 10.94 -16.00
N ARG A 79 -4.73 11.22 -15.35
CA ARG A 79 -3.69 10.24 -14.99
C ARG A 79 -3.51 10.05 -13.49
N GLY A 80 -4.08 10.95 -12.70
CA GLY A 80 -4.10 10.83 -11.26
C GLY A 80 -5.11 11.79 -10.64
N TYR A 81 -5.61 11.45 -9.47
CA TYR A 81 -6.36 12.39 -8.65
C TYR A 81 -6.14 12.16 -7.16
N LEU A 82 -6.21 13.25 -6.40
CA LEU A 82 -6.41 13.26 -4.94
C LEU A 82 -7.81 13.80 -4.68
N GLY A 83 -8.66 13.05 -3.99
CA GLY A 83 -10.00 13.50 -3.64
C GLY A 83 -10.41 13.04 -2.25
N CYS A 84 -11.52 13.59 -1.75
CA CYS A 84 -12.13 13.15 -0.50
C CYS A 84 -13.60 12.83 -0.77
N GLY A 85 -13.96 11.54 -0.78
CA GLY A 85 -15.33 11.09 -0.92
C GLY A 85 -16.04 10.94 0.43
N PRO A 86 -17.28 10.42 0.44
CA PRO A 86 -18.03 10.14 1.67
C PRO A 86 -17.31 9.17 2.61
N ASP A 87 -16.55 8.23 2.05
CA ASP A 87 -15.87 7.18 2.81
C ASP A 87 -14.50 7.64 3.36
N GLY A 88 -13.92 8.71 2.79
CA GLY A 88 -12.63 9.24 3.18
C GLY A 88 -11.75 9.71 2.01
N PRO A 89 -10.49 10.10 2.28
CA PRO A 89 -9.56 10.57 1.27
C PRO A 89 -9.01 9.41 0.41
N THR A 90 -8.78 9.69 -0.87
CA THR A 90 -8.22 8.74 -1.85
C THR A 90 -7.25 9.45 -2.79
N LEU A 91 -6.09 8.84 -3.00
CA LEU A 91 -5.15 9.14 -4.09
C LEU A 91 -5.19 7.96 -5.08
N ALA A 92 -5.51 8.23 -6.34
CA ALA A 92 -5.51 7.21 -7.38
C ALA A 92 -4.58 7.60 -8.53
N LEU A 93 -3.88 6.62 -9.08
CA LEU A 93 -3.12 6.73 -10.32
C LEU A 93 -3.82 5.90 -11.40
N LEU A 94 -3.98 6.49 -12.58
CA LEU A 94 -4.77 5.93 -13.67
C LEU A 94 -3.87 5.51 -14.84
N ASP A 95 -4.21 4.38 -15.46
CA ASP A 95 -3.59 3.95 -16.71
C ASP A 95 -4.02 4.82 -17.89
N LYS A 96 -3.48 4.53 -19.08
CA LYS A 96 -3.84 5.24 -20.32
C LYS A 96 -5.30 5.06 -20.73
N GLN A 97 -6.01 4.08 -20.18
CA GLN A 97 -7.44 3.86 -20.38
C GLN A 97 -8.30 4.64 -19.38
N GLY A 98 -7.71 5.21 -18.32
CA GLY A 98 -8.44 5.92 -17.28
C GLY A 98 -8.94 4.96 -16.19
N ARG A 99 -8.34 3.78 -16.08
CA ARG A 99 -8.65 2.78 -15.04
C ARG A 99 -7.66 2.95 -13.90
N VAL A 100 -8.12 2.77 -12.67
CA VAL A 100 -7.25 2.82 -11.49
C VAL A 100 -6.22 1.70 -11.56
N SER A 101 -4.94 2.06 -11.51
CA SER A 101 -3.81 1.12 -11.43
C SER A 101 -3.23 1.04 -10.04
N ILE A 102 -3.22 2.18 -9.32
CA ILE A 102 -2.77 2.27 -7.93
C ILE A 102 -3.79 3.11 -7.17
N ASN A 103 -4.18 2.66 -5.98
CA ASN A 103 -5.06 3.37 -5.07
C ASN A 103 -4.41 3.44 -3.67
N ILE A 104 -4.43 4.62 -3.06
CA ILE A 104 -4.12 4.84 -1.65
C ILE A 104 -5.34 5.49 -1.02
N ALA A 105 -5.93 4.86 -0.02
CA ALA A 105 -7.14 5.35 0.62
C ALA A 105 -7.07 5.22 2.14
N ALA A 106 -7.78 6.11 2.84
CA ALA A 106 -8.15 5.94 4.24
C ALA A 106 -9.67 5.99 4.37
N ASP A 107 -10.22 5.23 5.31
CA ASP A 107 -11.63 5.27 5.63
C ASP A 107 -11.91 6.03 6.94
N ASN A 108 -13.15 6.50 7.09
CA ASN A 108 -13.58 7.24 8.30
C ASN A 108 -13.53 6.42 9.60
N SER A 109 -13.36 5.09 9.52
CA SER A 109 -13.21 4.22 10.69
C SER A 109 -11.75 4.09 11.16
N GLY A 110 -10.81 4.69 10.43
CA GLY A 110 -9.36 4.60 10.70
C GLY A 110 -8.67 3.45 9.97
N GLY A 111 -9.35 2.79 9.03
CA GLY A 111 -8.73 1.86 8.11
C GLY A 111 -7.93 2.56 7.02
N SER A 112 -6.96 1.87 6.45
CA SER A 112 -6.16 2.40 5.34
C SER A 112 -5.74 1.29 4.38
N THR A 113 -5.60 1.66 3.10
CA THR A 113 -5.30 0.74 2.02
C THR A 113 -4.29 1.35 1.04
N ILE A 114 -3.34 0.54 0.58
CA ILE A 114 -2.55 0.77 -0.63
C ILE A 114 -2.76 -0.45 -1.52
N ALA A 115 -3.29 -0.25 -2.72
CA ALA A 115 -3.62 -1.34 -3.64
C ALA A 115 -3.05 -1.13 -5.04
N MET A 116 -2.57 -2.20 -5.66
CA MET A 116 -2.37 -2.29 -7.09
C MET A 116 -3.53 -3.07 -7.71
N VAL A 117 -4.12 -2.48 -8.74
CA VAL A 117 -5.37 -2.94 -9.35
C VAL A 117 -5.17 -3.13 -10.85
N ALA A 118 -5.59 -4.28 -11.35
CA ALA A 118 -5.63 -4.60 -12.77
C ALA A 118 -7.03 -4.33 -13.35
N GLU A 119 -7.17 -4.53 -14.66
CA GLU A 119 -8.43 -4.33 -15.38
C GLU A 119 -9.62 -5.08 -14.73
N GLY A 120 -10.75 -4.38 -14.62
CA GLY A 120 -11.98 -4.90 -14.01
C GLY A 120 -11.91 -4.97 -12.48
N ASP A 121 -11.24 -4.01 -11.84
CA ASP A 121 -11.06 -3.90 -10.39
C ASP A 121 -10.45 -5.15 -9.75
N LYS A 122 -9.59 -5.83 -10.50
CA LYS A 122 -8.94 -7.06 -10.06
C LYS A 122 -7.73 -6.74 -9.20
N PRO A 123 -7.69 -7.10 -7.90
CA PRO A 123 -6.54 -6.83 -7.06
C PRO A 123 -5.32 -7.64 -7.52
N ARG A 124 -4.13 -7.06 -7.36
CA ARG A 124 -2.83 -7.74 -7.57
C ARG A 124 -1.97 -7.68 -6.31
N LEU A 125 -1.97 -6.55 -5.63
CA LEU A 125 -1.38 -6.35 -4.31
C LEU A 125 -2.34 -5.50 -3.47
N GLY A 126 -2.46 -5.81 -2.18
CA GLY A 126 -3.08 -4.91 -1.22
C GLY A 126 -2.32 -4.90 0.10
N ILE A 127 -2.00 -3.71 0.60
CA ILE A 127 -1.54 -3.46 1.97
C ILE A 127 -2.69 -2.76 2.68
N ASN A 128 -3.26 -3.41 3.68
CA ASN A 128 -4.48 -2.97 4.34
C ASN A 128 -4.25 -2.94 5.85
N TYR A 129 -4.70 -1.89 6.52
CA TYR A 129 -4.83 -1.84 7.96
C TYR A 129 -6.29 -1.70 8.32
N LYS A 130 -6.76 -2.51 9.27
CA LYS A 130 -8.10 -2.37 9.85
C LYS A 130 -8.01 -2.31 11.37
N PRO A 131 -8.57 -1.26 12.02
CA PRO A 131 -8.63 -1.16 13.47
C PRO A 131 -9.20 -2.43 14.12
N GLY A 132 -8.55 -2.91 15.17
CA GLY A 132 -8.92 -4.14 15.88
C GLY A 132 -8.57 -5.44 15.15
N ARG A 133 -8.23 -5.42 13.86
CA ARG A 133 -7.79 -6.62 13.11
C ARG A 133 -6.29 -6.61 12.82
N GLY A 134 -5.68 -5.44 12.63
CA GLY A 134 -4.26 -5.28 12.33
C GLY A 134 -3.94 -5.24 10.82
N PRO A 135 -2.66 -5.10 10.45
CA PRO A 135 -2.22 -4.98 9.07
C PRO A 135 -2.17 -6.31 8.32
N VAL A 136 -2.48 -6.27 7.03
CA VAL A 136 -2.44 -7.40 6.10
C VAL A 136 -1.86 -6.96 4.76
N VAL A 137 -0.87 -7.70 4.27
CA VAL A 137 -0.37 -7.64 2.89
C VAL A 137 -0.84 -8.88 2.14
N GLY A 138 -1.49 -8.71 1.00
CA GLY A 138 -1.99 -9.81 0.17
C GLY A 138 -1.51 -9.70 -1.28
N LEU A 139 -1.08 -10.81 -1.86
CA LEU A 139 -0.76 -10.96 -3.28
C LEU A 139 -1.80 -11.85 -3.97
N PHE A 140 -2.22 -11.46 -5.16
CA PHE A 140 -3.29 -12.11 -5.92
C PHE A 140 -2.79 -12.50 -7.31
N ASP A 141 -3.26 -13.65 -7.82
CA ASP A 141 -3.00 -14.06 -9.20
C ASP A 141 -3.89 -13.36 -10.22
N GLU A 142 -3.74 -13.71 -11.50
CA GLU A 142 -4.48 -13.11 -12.60
C GLU A 142 -6.01 -13.30 -12.51
N ASN A 143 -6.44 -14.36 -11.80
CA ASN A 143 -7.84 -14.70 -11.55
C ASN A 143 -8.36 -14.08 -10.25
N SER A 144 -7.59 -13.16 -9.63
CA SER A 144 -7.91 -12.52 -8.35
C SER A 144 -8.00 -13.50 -7.18
N VAL A 145 -7.28 -14.62 -7.27
CA VAL A 145 -7.14 -15.59 -6.17
C VAL A 145 -5.92 -15.20 -5.34
N GLY A 146 -6.10 -15.02 -4.03
CA GLY A 146 -4.98 -14.74 -3.12
C GLY A 146 -3.99 -15.91 -3.09
N LYS A 147 -2.72 -15.63 -3.38
CA LYS A 147 -1.62 -16.62 -3.43
C LYS A 147 -0.59 -16.43 -2.33
N ALA A 148 -0.49 -15.24 -1.77
CA ALA A 148 0.33 -15.00 -0.59
C ALA A 148 -0.33 -14.00 0.35
N VAL A 149 -0.08 -14.16 1.64
CA VAL A 149 -0.54 -13.25 2.68
C VAL A 149 0.54 -13.11 3.75
N MET A 150 0.69 -11.90 4.27
CA MET A 150 1.41 -11.62 5.50
C MET A 150 0.52 -10.76 6.38
N ALA A 151 0.33 -11.14 7.62
CA ALA A 151 -0.59 -10.42 8.49
C ALA A 151 -0.12 -10.43 9.94
N VAL A 152 -0.38 -9.32 10.62
CA VAL A 152 -0.29 -9.21 12.07
C VAL A 152 -1.70 -8.95 12.57
N THR A 153 -2.23 -9.89 13.34
CA THR A 153 -3.50 -9.75 14.05
C THR A 153 -3.24 -9.43 15.52
N LYS A 154 -4.29 -9.17 16.32
CA LYS A 154 -4.17 -8.74 17.73
C LYS A 154 -3.09 -9.51 18.53
N GLU A 155 -2.93 -10.81 18.25
CA GLU A 155 -1.96 -11.64 18.96
C GLU A 155 -1.09 -12.52 18.04
N LYS A 156 -1.42 -12.65 16.75
CA LYS A 156 -0.75 -13.63 15.88
C LYS A 156 -0.12 -12.95 14.68
N ALA A 157 1.12 -13.29 14.38
CA ALA A 157 1.74 -13.00 13.09
C ALA A 157 1.68 -14.26 12.23
N TYR A 158 1.28 -14.14 10.97
CA TYR A 158 1.35 -15.24 10.03
C TYR A 158 1.77 -14.79 8.62
N ILE A 159 2.53 -15.65 7.96
CA ILE A 159 2.86 -15.58 6.54
C ILE A 159 2.34 -16.86 5.90
N GLY A 160 1.68 -16.76 4.75
CA GLY A 160 1.11 -17.92 4.07
C GLY A 160 1.27 -17.81 2.56
N LEU A 161 1.57 -18.93 1.93
CA LEU A 161 1.42 -19.16 0.50
C LEU A 161 0.26 -20.11 0.29
N ALA A 162 -0.66 -19.76 -0.60
CA ALA A 162 -1.87 -20.54 -0.85
C ALA A 162 -1.78 -21.29 -2.18
N GLN A 163 -2.17 -22.56 -2.17
CA GLN A 163 -2.32 -23.34 -3.41
C GLN A 163 -3.60 -22.92 -4.14
N ASN A 164 -4.69 -22.78 -3.39
CA ASN A 164 -5.98 -22.31 -3.85
C ASN A 164 -6.66 -21.48 -2.75
N LYS A 165 -7.89 -20.99 -3.00
CA LYS A 165 -8.62 -20.07 -2.09
C LYS A 165 -8.80 -20.60 -0.66
N GLN A 166 -8.71 -21.91 -0.43
CA GLN A 166 -9.00 -22.54 0.86
C GLN A 166 -7.82 -23.33 1.44
N ASN A 167 -6.85 -23.74 0.61
CA ASN A 167 -5.73 -24.57 1.06
C ASN A 167 -4.41 -23.80 1.06
N PRO A 168 -3.78 -23.60 2.25
CA PRO A 168 -2.40 -23.16 2.30
C PRO A 168 -1.50 -24.23 1.71
N ALA A 169 -0.49 -23.82 0.94
CA ALA A 169 0.62 -24.68 0.55
C ALA A 169 1.68 -24.67 1.66
N ILE A 170 2.01 -23.48 2.17
CA ILE A 170 3.01 -23.26 3.22
C ILE A 170 2.52 -22.13 4.12
N THR A 171 2.69 -22.26 5.44
CA THR A 171 2.45 -21.19 6.39
C THR A 171 3.58 -21.09 7.41
N LEU A 172 3.87 -19.89 7.88
CA LEU A 172 4.60 -19.61 9.11
C LEU A 172 3.64 -18.88 10.04
N ILE A 173 3.43 -19.40 11.25
CA ILE A 173 2.53 -18.81 12.26
C ILE A 173 3.32 -18.61 13.54
N SER A 174 3.24 -17.44 14.15
CA SER A 174 3.80 -17.14 15.47
C SER A 174 2.68 -16.79 16.43
N GLU A 175 2.60 -17.53 17.53
CA GLU A 175 1.63 -17.33 18.62
C GLU A 175 2.36 -17.09 19.94
N PRO A 176 2.13 -15.95 20.62
CA PRO A 176 2.65 -15.67 21.95
C PRO A 176 2.32 -16.82 22.92
N GLY A 177 3.33 -17.29 23.65
CA GLY A 177 3.20 -18.39 24.61
C GLY A 177 3.10 -19.80 24.00
N LYS A 178 3.04 -19.95 22.68
CA LYS A 178 3.06 -21.26 22.00
C LYS A 178 4.28 -21.48 21.10
N GLY A 179 4.91 -20.40 20.62
CA GLY A 179 6.06 -20.46 19.73
C GLY A 179 5.70 -20.16 18.28
N ALA A 180 6.62 -20.48 17.37
CA ALA A 180 6.46 -20.26 15.94
C ALA A 180 6.55 -21.58 15.18
N MET A 181 5.63 -21.82 14.26
CA MET A 181 5.54 -23.04 13.46
C MET A 181 5.48 -22.72 11.97
N LEU A 182 6.34 -23.38 11.20
CA LEU A 182 6.20 -23.55 9.76
C LEU A 182 5.42 -24.84 9.49
N ALA A 183 4.44 -24.80 8.60
CA ALA A 183 3.66 -25.95 8.17
C ALA A 183 3.55 -26.00 6.65
N ALA A 184 3.51 -27.19 6.07
CA ALA A 184 3.27 -27.40 4.65
C ALA A 184 2.26 -28.52 4.38
N TRP A 185 1.50 -28.36 3.30
CA TRP A 185 0.46 -29.28 2.86
C TRP A 185 0.80 -29.87 1.48
N ASN A 186 0.33 -31.09 1.20
CA ASN A 186 0.44 -31.69 -0.13
C ASN A 186 -0.63 -31.15 -1.10
N SER A 187 -0.60 -31.62 -2.35
CA SER A 187 -1.56 -31.28 -3.40
C SER A 187 -3.02 -31.67 -3.10
N GLN A 188 -3.24 -32.56 -2.13
CA GLN A 188 -4.57 -32.96 -1.66
C GLN A 188 -5.06 -32.09 -0.49
N GLY A 189 -4.28 -31.09 -0.06
CA GLY A 189 -4.62 -30.25 1.08
C GLY A 189 -4.44 -30.93 2.44
N GLN A 190 -3.66 -32.01 2.50
CA GLN A 190 -3.33 -32.69 3.75
C GLN A 190 -2.01 -32.14 4.29
N HIS A 191 -1.98 -31.82 5.58
CA HIS A 191 -0.74 -31.42 6.25
C HIS A 191 0.29 -32.55 6.15
N ARG A 192 1.56 -32.22 5.88
CA ARG A 192 2.64 -33.21 5.72
C ARG A 192 3.93 -32.85 6.42
N LEU A 193 4.16 -31.57 6.70
CA LEU A 193 5.38 -31.09 7.33
C LEU A 193 5.02 -30.03 8.35
N SER A 194 5.57 -30.13 9.56
CA SER A 194 5.59 -29.08 10.57
C SER A 194 6.98 -28.96 11.15
N LEU A 195 7.51 -27.75 11.28
CA LEU A 195 8.81 -27.47 11.91
C LEU A 195 8.70 -26.20 12.74
N GLY A 196 9.22 -26.20 13.97
CA GLY A 196 9.35 -24.98 14.75
C GLY A 196 9.37 -25.22 16.24
N LEU A 197 8.71 -24.33 16.99
CA LEU A 197 8.57 -24.37 18.44
C LEU A 197 7.12 -24.60 18.82
N MET A 198 6.88 -25.56 19.70
CA MET A 198 5.59 -25.81 20.32
C MET A 198 5.76 -25.80 21.84
N HIS A 199 5.16 -24.81 22.51
CA HIS A 199 5.41 -24.49 23.93
C HIS A 199 6.92 -24.32 24.19
N ASP A 200 7.60 -23.57 23.31
CA ASP A 200 9.04 -23.30 23.32
C ASP A 200 9.95 -24.52 23.17
N LYS A 201 9.39 -25.67 22.78
CA LYS A 201 10.14 -26.89 22.50
C LYS A 201 10.31 -27.12 21.00
N PRO A 202 11.54 -27.36 20.50
CA PRO A 202 11.78 -27.74 19.13
C PRO A 202 11.01 -28.98 18.72
N ILE A 203 10.39 -28.91 17.54
CA ILE A 203 9.62 -29.99 16.96
C ILE A 203 9.74 -30.01 15.44
N LEU A 204 9.81 -31.22 14.87
CA LEU A 204 9.75 -31.47 13.44
C LEU A 204 8.93 -32.74 13.21
N PHE A 205 7.91 -32.64 12.37
CA PHE A 205 7.13 -33.78 11.90
C PHE A 205 7.11 -33.75 10.38
N ALA A 206 7.41 -34.87 9.74
CA ALA A 206 7.21 -35.10 8.32
C ALA A 206 6.56 -36.46 8.13
N TYR A 207 5.41 -36.56 7.49
CA TYR A 207 4.68 -37.83 7.37
C TYR A 207 3.93 -37.98 6.05
N ASN A 208 3.78 -39.23 5.61
CA ASN A 208 3.05 -39.65 4.42
C ASN A 208 1.60 -40.07 4.76
N PRO A 209 0.74 -40.31 3.75
CA PRO A 209 -0.62 -40.79 3.99
C PRO A 209 -0.72 -42.18 4.65
N ASP A 210 0.32 -43.00 4.54
CA ASP A 210 0.44 -44.33 5.15
C ASP A 210 1.09 -44.28 6.54
N ASP A 211 1.13 -43.09 7.16
CA ASP A 211 1.75 -42.80 8.45
C ASP A 211 3.24 -43.21 8.54
N THR A 212 3.92 -43.36 7.39
CA THR A 212 5.39 -43.42 7.33
C THR A 212 5.97 -42.02 7.48
N GLY A 213 7.10 -41.88 8.16
CA GLY A 213 7.64 -40.53 8.35
C GLY A 213 8.79 -40.37 9.32
N LEU A 214 9.05 -39.12 9.65
CA LEU A 214 10.06 -38.66 10.60
C LEU A 214 9.40 -37.83 11.69
N LEU A 215 9.76 -38.14 12.93
CA LEU A 215 9.38 -37.42 14.14
C LEU A 215 10.65 -36.98 14.85
N PHE A 216 10.79 -35.68 15.07
CA PHE A 216 11.74 -35.13 16.01
C PHE A 216 10.99 -34.29 17.05
N ASN A 217 11.25 -34.56 18.33
CA ASN A 217 10.66 -33.79 19.42
C ASN A 217 11.63 -33.64 20.59
N THR A 218 11.28 -32.73 21.50
CA THR A 218 11.93 -32.60 22.80
C THR A 218 11.05 -33.26 23.86
N GLN A 219 11.59 -34.27 24.54
CA GLN A 219 10.90 -35.04 25.58
C GLN A 219 10.56 -34.17 26.81
N ARG A 220 9.80 -34.75 27.75
CA ARG A 220 9.42 -34.04 28.99
C ARG A 220 10.63 -33.62 29.82
N ASP A 221 11.69 -34.43 29.82
CA ASP A 221 12.95 -34.20 30.51
C ASP A 221 13.94 -33.31 29.73
N GLY A 222 13.51 -32.75 28.59
CA GLY A 222 14.33 -31.85 27.76
C GLY A 222 15.22 -32.57 26.74
N ARG A 223 15.22 -33.90 26.70
CA ARG A 223 16.10 -34.65 25.78
C ARG A 223 15.54 -34.66 24.36
N PRO A 224 16.39 -34.53 23.32
CA PRO A 224 15.95 -34.72 21.95
C PRO A 224 15.67 -36.21 21.69
N ALA A 225 14.64 -36.48 20.90
CA ALA A 225 14.38 -37.78 20.32
C ALA A 225 14.07 -37.66 18.83
N LEU A 226 14.59 -38.61 18.06
CA LEU A 226 14.31 -38.80 16.65
C LEU A 226 13.70 -40.18 16.45
N GLY A 227 12.61 -40.28 15.69
CA GLY A 227 11.93 -41.52 15.35
C GLY A 227 11.60 -41.58 13.86
N LEU A 228 11.72 -42.76 13.28
CA LEU A 228 11.14 -43.09 11.98
C LEU A 228 9.87 -43.89 12.20
N LEU A 229 8.81 -43.53 11.49
CA LEU A 229 7.52 -44.19 11.55
C LEU A 229 7.27 -45.03 10.31
N SER A 230 6.54 -46.13 10.49
CA SER A 230 5.92 -46.93 9.43
C SER A 230 4.55 -47.40 9.93
N GLU A 231 3.50 -47.19 9.14
CA GLU A 231 2.12 -47.60 9.49
C GLU A 231 1.72 -47.13 10.91
N GLY A 232 2.07 -45.89 11.25
CA GLY A 232 1.74 -45.26 12.54
C GLY A 232 2.58 -45.74 13.73
N SER A 233 3.51 -46.67 13.52
CA SER A 233 4.38 -47.22 14.57
C SER A 233 5.82 -46.76 14.40
N VAL A 234 6.52 -46.51 15.52
CA VAL A 234 7.96 -46.20 15.49
C VAL A 234 8.73 -47.47 15.17
N VAL A 235 9.40 -47.50 14.01
CA VAL A 235 10.22 -48.64 13.55
C VAL A 235 11.70 -48.45 13.86
N TRP A 236 12.14 -47.21 14.05
CA TRP A 236 13.49 -46.88 14.51
C TRP A 236 13.42 -45.63 15.38
N SER A 237 14.22 -45.57 16.43
CA SER A 237 14.38 -44.35 17.21
C SER A 237 15.79 -44.20 17.74
N ALA A 238 16.22 -42.95 17.88
CA ALA A 238 17.37 -42.54 18.65
C ALA A 238 16.90 -41.54 19.71
N SER A 239 17.22 -41.82 20.97
CA SER A 239 17.04 -40.89 22.08
C SER A 239 18.41 -40.65 22.72
N GLY A 240 18.71 -39.40 23.04
CA GLY A 240 20.04 -39.04 23.52
C GLY A 240 20.26 -39.38 24.99
N VAL A 241 21.24 -40.25 25.25
CA VAL A 241 22.36 -39.95 26.18
C VAL A 241 23.59 -40.01 25.30
N ALA A 242 24.31 -38.90 25.11
CA ALA A 242 25.60 -38.97 24.42
C ALA A 242 26.54 -39.85 25.26
N PRO A 243 27.35 -40.74 24.68
CA PRO A 243 28.56 -41.18 25.39
C PRO A 243 29.33 -39.91 25.75
N GLU A 244 29.90 -39.83 26.96
CA GLU A 244 30.71 -38.68 27.38
C GLU A 244 31.70 -38.33 26.27
N MET A 245 31.44 -37.24 25.55
CA MET A 245 32.46 -36.65 24.70
C MET A 245 33.49 -36.06 25.68
N PRO A 246 34.79 -36.33 25.51
CA PRO A 246 35.80 -35.62 26.28
C PRO A 246 35.53 -34.12 26.14
N ALA A 247 35.62 -33.40 27.27
CA ALA A 247 35.19 -32.01 27.37
C ALA A 247 35.64 -31.19 26.15
N MET A 248 34.71 -30.47 25.53
CA MET A 248 34.94 -29.58 24.40
C MET A 248 35.73 -28.32 24.78
N ASP A 249 36.58 -28.39 25.79
CA ASP A 249 37.30 -27.27 26.40
C ASP A 249 38.52 -26.82 25.55
N GLY A 250 38.72 -27.38 24.35
CA GLY A 250 39.85 -27.05 23.47
C GLY A 250 39.53 -26.87 21.98
N ILE A 251 38.29 -27.11 21.54
CA ILE A 251 37.94 -27.00 20.12
C ILE A 251 37.72 -25.53 19.71
N LEU A 252 37.18 -24.69 20.60
CA LEU A 252 37.09 -23.25 20.37
C LEU A 252 38.48 -22.59 20.25
N ASP A 253 39.47 -23.05 21.01
CA ASP A 253 40.86 -22.58 20.93
C ASP A 253 41.59 -23.04 19.66
N GLN A 254 41.18 -24.17 19.06
CA GLN A 254 41.72 -24.64 17.77
C GLN A 254 41.11 -23.94 16.55
N ILE A 255 39.86 -23.45 16.66
CA ILE A 255 39.18 -22.75 15.57
C ILE A 255 39.58 -21.26 15.52
N MET A 256 40.05 -20.69 16.64
CA MET A 256 40.40 -19.27 16.77
C MET A 256 41.91 -18.98 16.64
N ARG A 257 42.69 -19.88 16.03
CA ARG A 257 44.09 -19.62 15.62
C ARG A 257 44.24 -19.66 14.10
#